data_AF-A0A3L7RNW0-F1
#
_entry.id   AF-A0A3L7RNW0-F1
#
_cell.length_a   1.000
_cell.length_b   1.000
_cell.length_c   1.000
_cell.angle_alpha   90.00
_cell.angle_beta   90.00
_cell.angle_gamma   90.00
#
_symmetry.space_group_name_H-M   'P 1'
#
loop_
_entity.id
_entity.type
_entity.pdbx_description
1 polymer ?
#
loop_
_entity_poly.entity_id
_entity_poly.type
_entity_poly.pdbx_seq_one_letter_code
_entity_poly.pdbx_strand_id
1 'polypeptide(L)' 'NPQKYVEVAKNQLGTSGFASLTAVDGMLFIRTSSGDGSDRKESLYCIGKK' A
#
# COMPACT_ATOMS: atom_id res chain seq x y z
N ASN A 1 7.52 26.65 -11.42
CA ASN A 1 7.69 26.85 -9.96
C ASN A 1 6.36 26.52 -9.28
N PRO A 2 6.17 25.30 -8.72
CA PRO A 2 4.94 24.99 -7.99
C PRO A 2 4.84 25.88 -6.75
N GLN A 3 3.68 26.48 -6.49
CA GLN A 3 3.53 27.55 -5.50
C GLN A 3 3.63 27.07 -4.03
N LYS A 4 3.39 25.78 -3.77
CA LYS A 4 3.60 25.09 -2.47
C LYS A 4 3.28 23.59 -2.58
N TYR A 5 3.73 22.79 -1.63
CA TYR A 5 3.29 21.40 -1.44
C TYR A 5 1.83 21.36 -0.93
N VAL A 6 1.04 20.43 -1.48
CA VAL A 6 -0.33 20.12 -1.02
C VAL A 6 -0.48 18.59 -1.02
N GLU A 7 -0.73 18.01 0.15
CA GLU A 7 -1.04 16.59 0.29
C GLU A 7 -2.46 16.33 -0.24
N VAL A 8 -2.59 15.45 -1.23
CA VAL A 8 -3.89 15.09 -1.84
C VAL A 8 -4.39 13.71 -1.39
N ALA A 9 -3.48 12.84 -0.96
CA ALA A 9 -3.76 11.51 -0.45
C ALA A 9 -2.55 10.95 0.29
N LYS A 10 -2.80 9.97 1.16
CA LYS A 10 -1.78 9.23 1.91
C LYS A 10 -2.17 7.77 2.04
N ASN A 11 -1.18 6.87 1.96
CA ASN A 11 -1.37 5.44 2.17
C ASN A 11 -1.91 5.16 3.58
N GLN A 12 -2.97 4.35 3.68
CA GLN A 12 -3.61 3.94 4.93
C GLN A 12 -3.43 2.44 5.27
N LEU A 13 -2.77 1.67 4.39
CA LEU A 13 -2.69 0.21 4.47
C LEU A 13 -1.40 -0.30 5.14
N GLY A 14 -0.45 0.58 5.47
CA GLY A 14 0.82 0.21 6.11
C GLY A 14 1.83 1.36 6.12
N THR A 15 2.96 1.15 6.80
CA THR A 15 4.09 2.10 6.84
C THR A 15 5.14 1.78 5.78
N SER A 16 5.15 0.56 5.26
CA SER A 16 5.97 0.11 4.15
C SER A 16 5.20 -0.88 3.26
N GLY A 17 5.65 -1.08 2.03
CA GLY A 17 4.99 -2.00 1.11
C GLY A 17 5.89 -2.45 -0.03
N PHE A 18 5.50 -3.53 -0.68
CA PHE A 18 6.18 -4.02 -1.87
C PHE A 18 5.68 -3.24 -3.09
N ALA A 19 6.59 -2.85 -3.98
CA ALA A 19 6.29 -1.96 -5.09
C ALA A 19 5.40 -2.59 -6.19
N SER A 20 5.17 -3.91 -6.15
CA SER A 20 4.43 -4.64 -7.18
C SER A 20 3.07 -5.12 -6.68
N LEU A 21 2.03 -4.76 -7.42
CA LEU A 21 0.68 -5.31 -7.25
C LEU A 21 0.58 -6.70 -7.90
N THR A 22 -0.28 -7.55 -7.36
CA THR A 22 -0.63 -8.85 -7.96
C THR A 22 -2.04 -8.77 -8.53
N ALA A 23 -2.17 -9.10 -9.82
CA ALA A 23 -3.47 -9.21 -10.49
C ALA A 23 -3.85 -10.69 -10.64
N VAL A 24 -5.01 -11.09 -10.13
CA VAL A 24 -5.57 -12.44 -10.30
C VAL A 24 -7.09 -12.37 -10.30
N ASP A 25 -7.74 -13.05 -11.25
CA ASP A 25 -9.21 -13.13 -11.36
C ASP A 25 -9.94 -11.77 -11.29
N GLY A 26 -9.39 -10.75 -11.95
CA GLY A 26 -9.98 -9.39 -11.96
C GLY A 26 -9.85 -8.63 -10.65
N MET A 27 -9.07 -9.15 -9.70
CA MET A 27 -8.74 -8.49 -8.43
C MET A 27 -7.32 -7.98 -8.42
N LEU A 28 -7.10 -6.86 -7.71
CA LEU A 28 -5.79 -6.29 -7.46
C LEU A 28 -5.42 -6.42 -5.99
N PHE A 29 -4.30 -7.07 -5.73
CA PHE A 29 -3.77 -7.27 -4.38
C PHE A 29 -2.49 -6.49 -4.15
N ILE A 30 -2.34 -5.97 -2.93
CA ILE A 30 -1.12 -5.32 -2.46
C ILE A 30 -0.69 -5.94 -1.13
N ARG A 31 0.61 -6.22 -1.00
CA ARG A 31 1.21 -6.61 0.27
C ARG A 31 1.85 -5.41 0.94
N THR A 32 1.46 -5.14 2.18
CA THR A 32 1.99 -4.06 3.00
C THR A 32 2.52 -4.60 4.32
N SER A 33 3.34 -3.79 4.99
CA SER A 33 3.83 -4.07 6.34
C SER A 33 3.67 -2.88 7.27
N SER A 34 3.55 -3.19 8.55
CA SER A 34 3.58 -2.24 9.66
C SER A 34 4.52 -2.73 10.77
N GLY A 35 5.11 -1.81 11.51
CA GLY A 35 6.16 -2.12 12.49
C GLY A 35 7.50 -2.49 11.84
N ASP A 36 8.52 -2.68 12.67
CA ASP A 36 9.90 -2.98 12.28
C ASP A 36 10.49 -4.10 13.13
N GLY A 37 11.50 -4.80 12.61
CA GLY A 37 12.19 -5.86 13.34
C GLY A 37 11.25 -7.00 13.77
N SER A 38 11.26 -7.33 15.06
CA SER A 38 10.39 -8.35 15.65
C SER A 38 8.90 -8.00 15.65
N ASP A 39 8.56 -6.71 15.57
CA ASP A 39 7.19 -6.23 15.60
C ASP A 39 6.58 -6.08 14.20
N ARG A 40 7.36 -6.41 13.16
CA ARG A 40 6.91 -6.34 11.77
C ARG A 40 5.76 -7.31 11.54
N LYS A 41 4.66 -6.77 11.03
CA LYS A 41 3.47 -7.52 10.60
C LYS A 41 3.24 -7.26 9.12
N GLU A 42 2.95 -8.33 8.39
CA GLU A 42 2.61 -8.24 6.96
C GLU A 42 1.14 -8.58 6.74
N SER A 43 0.52 -7.85 5.81
CA SER A 43 -0.88 -8.02 5.42
C SER A 43 -0.99 -8.03 3.90
N LEU A 44 -1.94 -8.82 3.39
CA LEU A 44 -2.33 -8.81 1.97
C LEU A 44 -3.74 -8.22 1.85
N TYR A 45 -3.87 -7.11 1.14
CA TYR A 45 -5.14 -6.42 0.92
C TYR A 45 -5.59 -6.58 -0.52
N CYS A 46 -6.89 -6.81 -0.74
CA CYS A 46 -7.53 -6.61 -2.04
C CYS A 46 -7.97 -5.14 -2.14
N ILE A 47 -7.42 -4.39 -3.09
CA ILE A 47 -7.64 -2.94 -3.25
C ILE A 47 -8.47 -2.60 -4.49
N GLY A 48 -8.86 -3.60 -5.27
CA GLY A 48 -9.70 -3.41 -6.44
C GLY A 48 -10.30 -4.73 -6.91
N LYS A 49 -11.53 -4.65 -7.40
CA LYS A 49 -12.24 -5.74 -8.07
C LYS A 49 -12.99 -5.16 -9.26
N LYS A 50 -12.93 -5.86 -10.39
CA LYS A 50 -13.71 -5.53 -11.60
C LYS A 50 -15.11 -6.14 -11.55
#